data_AF-A0A4R9QTJ3-F1
#
_entry.id   AF-A0A4R9QTJ3-F1
#
_cell.length_a   1.000
_cell.length_b   1.000
_cell.length_c   1.000
_cell.angle_alpha   90.00
_cell.angle_beta   90.00
_cell.angle_gamma   90.00
#
_symmetry.space_group_name_H-M   'P 1'
#
loop_
_entity.id
_entity.type
_entity.pdbx_description
1 polymer ?
#
loop_
_entity_poly.entity_id
_entity_poly.type
_entity_poly.pdbx_seq_one_letter_code
_entity_poly.pdbx_strand_id
1 'polypeptide(L)'
;MNEQKNLALIFRMGALREYNGGVAPVVMPLVTLEEYFDGAEGEAGLLCNSSQEPDNDAILATFQSIRKRPEVHDIRIAIVQCDDGEWPFSDKVVITTRASEEDVIDWLPSGFEPDETWEADVDHLPTEQIEVPAGYRKLWLWYD
;
A
#
# COMPACT_ATOMS: atom_id res chain seq x y z
N MET A 1 15.47 -6.61 10.56
CA MET A 1 14.05 -6.84 10.21
C MET A 1 13.51 -7.95 11.08
N ASN A 2 12.25 -7.88 11.52
CA ASN A 2 11.64 -8.95 12.29
C ASN A 2 11.25 -10.13 11.38
N GLU A 3 12.01 -11.23 11.43
CA GLU A 3 11.81 -12.40 10.57
C GLU A 3 10.40 -13.02 10.68
N GLN A 4 9.83 -13.09 11.89
CA GLN A 4 8.50 -13.66 12.09
C GLN A 4 7.41 -12.82 11.41
N LYS A 5 7.55 -11.50 11.45
CA LYS A 5 6.62 -10.56 10.82
C LYS A 5 6.78 -10.56 9.30
N ASN A 6 8.01 -10.63 8.81
CA ASN A 6 8.28 -10.79 7.38
C ASN A 6 7.61 -12.06 6.83
N LEU A 7 7.86 -13.21 7.46
CA LEU A 7 7.25 -14.47 7.05
C LEU A 7 5.71 -14.43 7.07
N ALA A 8 5.11 -13.68 8.00
CA ALA A 8 3.66 -13.49 8.04
C ALA A 8 3.14 -12.68 6.84
N LEU A 9 3.86 -11.63 6.42
CA LEU A 9 3.51 -10.86 5.21
C LEU A 9 3.74 -11.66 3.93
N ILE A 10 4.84 -12.40 3.82
CA ILE A 10 5.08 -13.31 2.69
C ILE A 10 3.96 -14.36 2.61
N PHE A 11 3.51 -14.89 3.76
CA PHE A 11 2.38 -15.81 3.79
C PHE A 11 1.07 -15.18 3.28
N ARG A 12 0.86 -13.86 3.51
CA ARG A 12 -0.30 -13.13 2.97
C ARG A 12 -0.31 -13.05 1.44
N MET A 13 0.85 -13.10 0.79
CA MET A 13 0.95 -13.09 -0.68
C MET A 13 0.32 -14.32 -1.34
N GLY A 14 0.09 -15.41 -0.60
CA GLY A 14 -0.68 -16.56 -1.07
C GLY A 14 -0.02 -17.27 -2.26
N ALA A 15 -0.75 -17.41 -3.37
CA ALA A 15 -0.22 -18.04 -4.58
C ALA A 15 0.78 -17.11 -5.28
N LEU A 16 1.97 -17.61 -5.58
CA LEU A 16 3.09 -16.84 -6.12
C LEU A 16 3.41 -17.21 -7.57
N ARG A 17 4.01 -16.27 -8.29
CA ARG A 17 4.63 -16.44 -9.61
C ARG A 17 5.99 -15.76 -9.64
N GLU A 18 6.91 -16.25 -10.48
CA GLU A 18 8.18 -15.57 -10.72
C GLU A 18 7.95 -14.18 -11.33
N TYR A 19 8.68 -13.18 -10.84
CA TYR A 19 8.59 -11.81 -11.32
C TYR A 19 9.90 -11.07 -11.03
N ASN A 20 10.53 -10.48 -12.05
CA ASN A 20 11.76 -9.67 -11.94
C ASN A 20 12.91 -10.26 -11.10
N GLY A 21 13.03 -11.59 -11.02
CA GLY A 21 14.07 -12.26 -10.23
C GLY A 21 13.66 -12.56 -8.77
N GLY A 22 12.50 -12.06 -8.34
CA GLY A 22 11.82 -12.44 -7.10
C GLY A 22 10.48 -13.13 -7.39
N VAL A 23 9.52 -12.91 -6.50
CA VAL A 23 8.16 -13.45 -6.61
C VAL A 23 7.12 -12.34 -6.49
N ALA A 24 6.03 -12.49 -7.23
CA ALA A 24 4.84 -11.64 -7.11
C ALA A 24 3.62 -12.50 -6.75
N PRO A 25 2.65 -11.98 -5.98
CA PRO A 25 1.40 -12.68 -5.76
C PRO A 25 0.57 -12.71 -7.06
N VAL A 26 -0.16 -13.80 -7.27
CA VAL A 26 -1.15 -13.90 -8.37
C VAL A 26 -2.32 -12.94 -8.11
N VAL A 27 -2.65 -12.70 -6.84
CA VAL A 27 -3.65 -11.74 -6.37
C VAL A 27 -3.01 -10.90 -5.26
N MET A 28 -2.85 -9.59 -5.46
CA MET A 28 -2.22 -8.72 -4.48
C MET A 28 -3.00 -8.69 -3.16
N PRO A 29 -2.41 -9.07 -2.02
CA PRO A 29 -3.06 -8.93 -0.73
C PRO A 29 -3.15 -7.46 -0.34
N LEU A 30 -4.26 -7.09 0.30
CA LEU A 30 -4.51 -5.74 0.82
C LEU A 30 -4.34 -5.76 2.34
N VAL A 31 -3.12 -5.46 2.79
CA VAL A 31 -2.77 -5.46 4.21
C VAL A 31 -3.01 -4.09 4.85
N THR A 32 -3.27 -4.08 6.15
CA THR A 32 -3.35 -2.85 6.93
C THR A 32 -2.00 -2.14 7.00
N LEU A 33 -2.02 -0.84 7.31
CA LEU A 33 -0.80 -0.07 7.58
C LEU A 33 0.05 -0.74 8.69
N GLU A 34 -0.61 -1.17 9.76
CA GLU A 34 0.05 -1.81 10.89
C GLU A 34 0.70 -3.15 10.49
N GLU A 35 0.01 -4.00 9.72
CA GLU A 35 0.59 -5.25 9.22
C GLU A 35 1.82 -5.01 8.35
N TYR A 36 1.79 -3.98 7.48
CA TYR A 36 2.87 -3.70 6.54
C TYR A 36 4.12 -3.09 7.17
N PHE A 37 3.96 -2.26 8.21
CA PHE A 37 5.09 -1.55 8.84
C PHE A 37 5.60 -2.23 10.13
N ASP A 38 4.79 -3.04 10.82
CA ASP A 38 5.18 -3.70 12.07
C ASP A 38 6.25 -4.79 11.84
N GLY A 39 7.50 -4.44 12.12
CA GLY A 39 8.66 -5.32 11.97
C GLY A 39 9.56 -5.02 10.76
N ALA A 40 9.16 -4.05 9.93
CA ALA A 40 10.01 -3.50 8.89
C ALA A 40 11.18 -2.72 9.55
N GLU A 41 12.41 -3.06 9.20
CA GLU A 41 13.59 -2.30 9.59
C GLU A 41 14.26 -1.78 8.33
N GLY A 42 14.62 -0.49 8.28
CA GLY A 42 15.05 0.16 7.04
C GLY A 42 13.86 0.64 6.21
N GLU A 43 14.03 0.85 4.91
CA GLU A 43 12.95 1.27 4.01
C GLU A 43 12.01 0.10 3.72
N ALA A 44 10.71 0.24 4.02
CA ALA A 44 9.71 -0.80 3.74
C ALA A 44 9.35 -0.89 2.25
N GLY A 45 10.12 -0.29 1.35
CA GLY A 45 9.87 -0.36 -0.10
C GLY A 45 8.48 0.15 -0.47
N LEU A 46 8.17 1.40 -0.10
CA LEU A 46 6.96 2.16 -0.49
C LEU A 46 7.38 3.61 -0.77
N LEU A 47 6.64 4.32 -1.63
CA LEU A 47 7.00 5.66 -2.13
C LEU A 47 8.34 5.66 -2.88
N CYS A 48 8.55 4.66 -3.75
CA CYS A 48 9.80 4.47 -4.50
C CYS A 48 10.18 5.66 -5.39
N ASN A 49 9.22 6.50 -5.75
CA ASN A 49 9.39 7.73 -6.52
C ASN A 49 9.79 8.97 -5.68
N SER A 50 9.75 8.88 -4.35
CA SER A 50 9.94 10.03 -3.48
C SER A 50 11.40 10.48 -3.42
N SER A 51 11.69 11.67 -3.92
CA SER A 51 13.02 12.30 -3.79
C SER A 51 13.40 12.69 -2.36
N GLN A 52 12.47 12.59 -1.41
CA GLN A 52 12.71 12.92 0.00
C GLN A 52 13.05 11.71 0.87
N GLU A 53 12.88 10.49 0.35
CA GLU A 53 13.18 9.23 1.04
C GLU A 53 12.64 9.21 2.50
N PRO A 54 11.32 9.42 2.70
CA PRO A 54 10.74 9.47 4.03
C PRO A 54 10.88 8.11 4.73
N ASP A 55 11.20 8.15 6.03
CA ASP A 55 11.28 6.92 6.82
C ASP A 55 9.90 6.28 7.06
N ASN A 56 9.91 4.98 7.39
CA ASN A 56 8.69 4.21 7.61
C ASN A 56 7.76 4.81 8.66
N ASP A 57 8.30 5.43 9.72
CA ASP A 57 7.50 6.02 10.80
C ASP A 57 6.75 7.26 10.29
N ALA A 58 7.41 8.09 9.49
CA ALA A 58 6.80 9.24 8.82
C ALA A 58 5.72 8.81 7.81
N ILE A 59 5.96 7.73 7.06
CA ILE A 59 4.98 7.19 6.12
C ILE A 59 3.75 6.68 6.85
N LEU A 60 3.96 5.83 7.86
CA LEU A 60 2.90 5.27 8.70
C LEU A 60 2.08 6.38 9.36
N ALA A 61 2.74 7.37 9.97
CA ALA A 61 2.08 8.48 10.65
C ALA A 61 1.21 9.31 9.69
N THR A 62 1.70 9.57 8.47
CA THR A 62 0.97 10.31 7.43
C THR A 62 -0.31 9.58 7.04
N PHE A 63 -0.23 8.31 6.65
CA PHE A 63 -1.43 7.57 6.25
C PHE A 63 -2.37 7.28 7.43
N GLN A 64 -1.86 7.11 8.66
CA GLN A 64 -2.71 7.03 9.84
C GLN A 64 -3.47 8.34 10.11
N SER A 65 -2.85 9.50 9.82
CA SER A 65 -3.51 10.80 9.92
C SER A 65 -4.64 10.92 8.89
N ILE A 66 -4.38 10.52 7.64
CA ILE A 66 -5.39 10.50 6.57
C ILE A 66 -6.53 9.54 6.93
N ARG A 67 -6.24 8.35 7.45
CA ARG A 67 -7.24 7.35 7.89
C ARG A 67 -8.18 7.87 8.99
N LYS A 68 -7.77 8.87 9.78
CA LYS A 68 -8.61 9.48 10.84
C LYS A 68 -9.63 10.48 10.29
N ARG A 69 -9.60 10.81 9.00
CA ARG A 69 -10.54 11.75 8.38
C ARG A 69 -11.93 11.11 8.24
N PRO A 70 -13.03 11.86 8.46
CA PRO A 70 -14.39 11.31 8.40
C PRO A 70 -14.85 10.90 6.98
N GLU A 71 -14.11 11.27 5.95
CA GLU A 71 -14.31 10.85 4.57
C GLU A 71 -13.65 9.51 4.26
N VAL A 72 -12.71 9.05 5.09
CA VAL A 72 -11.92 7.83 4.88
C VAL A 72 -12.49 6.71 5.74
N HIS A 73 -12.78 5.57 5.11
CA HIS A 73 -13.21 4.36 5.79
C HIS A 73 -12.02 3.48 6.17
N ASP A 74 -11.09 3.28 5.24
CA ASP A 74 -9.95 2.38 5.42
C ASP A 74 -8.78 2.76 4.50
N ILE A 75 -7.56 2.37 4.87
CA ILE A 75 -6.36 2.49 4.06
C ILE A 75 -5.59 1.16 4.10
N ARG A 76 -5.26 0.64 2.92
CA ARG A 76 -4.53 -0.60 2.71
C ARG A 76 -3.28 -0.40 1.87
N ILE A 77 -2.31 -1.27 2.07
CA ILE A 77 -1.12 -1.40 1.23
C ILE A 77 -1.28 -2.64 0.37
N ALA A 78 -1.02 -2.52 -0.94
CA ALA A 78 -1.08 -3.66 -1.86
C ALA A 78 0.32 -4.23 -2.09
N ILE A 79 0.59 -5.43 -1.56
CA ILE A 79 1.90 -6.06 -1.75
C ILE A 79 2.02 -6.56 -3.19
N VAL A 80 3.05 -6.09 -3.90
CA VAL A 80 3.26 -6.41 -5.34
C VAL A 80 4.35 -7.43 -5.61
N GLN A 81 5.41 -7.45 -4.80
CA GLN A 81 6.50 -8.41 -4.98
C GLN A 81 7.29 -8.61 -3.69
N CYS A 82 8.12 -9.64 -3.68
CA CYS A 82 9.11 -9.88 -2.64
C CYS A 82 10.33 -10.53 -3.29
N ASP A 83 11.50 -9.96 -3.03
CA ASP A 83 12.77 -10.60 -3.35
C ASP A 83 13.17 -11.57 -2.22
N ASP A 84 14.06 -12.52 -2.52
CA ASP A 84 14.44 -13.56 -1.56
C ASP A 84 15.13 -12.95 -0.33
N GLY A 85 14.56 -13.20 0.85
CA GLY A 85 15.07 -12.71 2.13
C GLY A 85 14.77 -11.24 2.45
N GLU A 86 14.05 -10.52 1.59
CA GLU A 86 13.73 -9.10 1.76
C GLU A 86 12.35 -8.87 2.37
N TRP A 87 12.07 -7.63 2.80
CA TRP A 87 10.71 -7.21 3.15
C TRP A 87 9.85 -7.10 1.87
N PRO A 88 8.57 -7.50 1.88
CA PRO A 88 7.72 -7.37 0.71
C PRO A 88 7.58 -5.91 0.27
N PHE A 89 7.70 -5.69 -1.04
CA PHE A 89 7.63 -4.39 -1.67
C PHE A 89 6.19 -4.01 -2.02
N SER A 90 5.91 -2.71 -1.95
CA SER A 90 4.65 -2.09 -2.36
C SER A 90 4.92 -0.81 -3.13
N ASP A 91 4.17 -0.62 -4.19
CA ASP A 91 4.13 0.63 -4.95
C ASP A 91 2.72 1.24 -4.95
N LYS A 92 1.82 0.73 -4.11
CA LYS A 92 0.39 1.06 -4.15
C LYS A 92 -0.22 1.20 -2.76
N VAL A 93 -0.95 2.29 -2.57
CA VAL A 93 -1.82 2.53 -1.42
C VAL A 93 -3.27 2.56 -1.91
N VAL A 94 -4.16 1.86 -1.22
CA VAL A 94 -5.60 1.82 -1.53
C VAL A 94 -6.36 2.51 -0.42
N ILE A 95 -7.04 3.60 -0.76
CA ILE A 95 -7.85 4.37 0.18
C ILE A 95 -9.33 4.10 -0.14
N THR A 96 -10.07 3.60 0.85
CA THR A 96 -11.54 3.50 0.75
C THR A 96 -12.13 4.81 1.26
N THR A 97 -12.65 5.65 0.37
CA THR A 97 -13.02 7.04 0.67
C THR A 97 -14.28 7.51 -0.07
N ARG A 98 -14.90 8.56 0.46
CA ARG A 98 -15.92 9.36 -0.23
C ARG A 98 -15.44 10.75 -0.65
N ALA A 99 -14.21 11.13 -0.28
CA ALA A 99 -13.59 12.38 -0.73
C ALA A 99 -13.19 12.30 -2.21
N SER A 100 -13.01 13.45 -2.86
CA SER A 100 -12.52 13.49 -4.24
C SER A 100 -11.04 13.08 -4.32
N GLU A 101 -10.56 12.77 -5.51
CA GLU A 101 -9.13 12.54 -5.77
C GLU A 101 -8.30 13.78 -5.37
N GLU A 102 -8.75 14.97 -5.79
CA GLU A 102 -8.12 16.26 -5.47
C GLU A 102 -7.99 16.46 -3.95
N ASP A 103 -9.07 16.20 -3.19
CA ASP A 103 -9.03 16.29 -1.72
C ASP A 103 -7.97 15.36 -1.13
N VAL A 104 -7.87 14.12 -1.63
CA VAL A 104 -6.90 13.13 -1.11
C VAL A 104 -5.47 13.57 -1.42
N ILE A 105 -5.21 14.04 -2.64
CA ILE A 105 -3.90 14.55 -3.05
C ILE A 105 -3.50 15.75 -2.18
N ASP A 106 -4.42 16.67 -1.92
CA ASP A 106 -4.20 17.85 -1.07
C ASP A 106 -3.88 17.51 0.40
N TRP A 107 -4.18 16.29 0.85
CA TRP A 107 -3.82 15.85 2.20
C TRP A 107 -2.40 15.28 2.29
N LEU A 108 -1.79 14.92 1.16
CA LEU A 108 -0.46 14.36 1.12
C LEU A 108 0.57 15.48 1.32
N PRO A 109 1.56 15.28 2.20
CA PRO A 109 2.67 16.22 2.30
C PRO A 109 3.54 16.17 1.04
N SER A 110 4.41 17.17 0.87
CA SER A 110 5.37 17.13 -0.23
C SER A 110 6.30 15.92 -0.10
N GLY A 111 6.56 15.23 -1.21
CA GLY A 111 7.32 13.98 -1.27
C GLY A 111 6.46 12.72 -1.14
N PHE A 112 5.13 12.84 -1.04
CA PHE A 112 4.19 11.73 -0.94
C PHE A 112 3.22 11.67 -2.13
N GLU A 113 3.45 12.50 -3.14
CA GLU A 113 2.62 12.59 -4.33
C GLU A 113 2.69 11.28 -5.15
N PRO A 114 1.55 10.67 -5.51
CA PRO A 114 1.53 9.55 -6.42
C PRO A 114 1.81 10.02 -7.86
N ASP A 115 2.37 9.14 -8.68
CA ASP A 115 2.53 9.37 -10.11
C ASP A 115 1.19 9.28 -10.84
N GLU A 116 0.32 8.38 -10.38
CA GLU A 116 -1.01 8.17 -10.94
C GLU A 116 -2.00 7.76 -9.86
N THR A 117 -3.28 8.08 -10.10
CA THR A 117 -4.38 7.55 -9.29
C THR A 117 -5.37 6.79 -10.15
N TRP A 118 -6.01 5.77 -9.56
CA TRP A 118 -7.06 5.01 -10.22
C TRP A 118 -8.28 4.85 -9.31
N GLU A 119 -9.48 4.89 -9.88
CA GLU A 119 -10.71 4.63 -9.14
C GLU A 119 -11.24 3.22 -9.37
N ALA A 120 -11.96 2.70 -8.37
CA ALA A 120 -12.59 1.39 -8.38
C ALA A 120 -11.60 0.21 -8.48
N ASP A 121 -12.11 -0.99 -8.76
CA ASP A 121 -11.25 -2.13 -9.04
C ASP A 121 -10.65 -1.97 -10.44
N VAL A 122 -9.34 -2.15 -10.52
CA VAL A 122 -8.59 -2.00 -11.77
C VAL A 122 -8.47 -3.39 -12.42
N ASP A 123 -9.15 -3.60 -13.55
CA ASP A 123 -9.34 -4.93 -14.19
C ASP A 123 -8.05 -5.74 -14.42
N HIS A 124 -6.91 -5.06 -14.60
CA HIS A 124 -5.61 -5.68 -14.86
C HIS A 124 -4.76 -5.89 -13.60
N LEU A 125 -5.27 -5.51 -12.43
CA LEU A 125 -4.61 -5.61 -11.14
C LEU A 125 -5.46 -6.52 -10.22
N PRO A 126 -5.31 -7.86 -10.30
CA PRO A 126 -6.04 -8.76 -9.43
C PRO A 126 -5.65 -8.52 -7.97
N THR A 127 -6.61 -8.15 -7.13
CA THR A 127 -6.37 -7.82 -5.72
C THR A 127 -7.35 -8.57 -4.81
N GLU A 128 -6.96 -8.71 -3.55
CA GLU A 128 -7.86 -9.14 -2.50
C GLU A 128 -9.11 -8.26 -2.48
N GLN A 129 -10.26 -8.90 -2.24
CA GLN A 129 -11.53 -8.22 -2.13
C GLN A 129 -11.71 -7.74 -0.69
N ILE A 130 -11.98 -6.44 -0.53
CA ILE A 130 -12.30 -5.82 0.75
C ILE A 130 -13.71 -5.23 0.68
N GLU A 131 -14.37 -5.17 1.83
CA GLU A 131 -15.68 -4.54 1.93
C GLU A 131 -15.56 -3.04 1.65
N VAL A 132 -16.39 -2.54 0.73
CA VAL A 132 -16.53 -1.11 0.45
C VAL A 132 -17.94 -0.71 0.87
N PRO A 133 -18.10 0.07 1.96
CA PRO A 133 -19.42 0.49 2.41
C PRO A 133 -20.15 1.33 1.36
N ALA A 134 -21.48 1.33 1.42
CA ALA A 134 -22.29 2.12 0.51
C ALA A 134 -21.89 3.61 0.53
N GLY A 135 -21.66 4.19 -0.65
CA GLY A 135 -21.24 5.58 -0.81
C GLY A 135 -19.73 5.82 -0.69
N TYR A 136 -18.94 4.78 -0.42
CA TYR A 136 -17.48 4.81 -0.53
C TYR A 136 -17.02 4.20 -1.86
N ARG A 137 -15.79 4.52 -2.26
CA ARG A 137 -15.09 3.90 -3.39
C ARG A 137 -13.63 3.66 -3.03
N LYS A 138 -12.96 2.79 -3.79
CA LYS A 138 -11.51 2.65 -3.75
C LYS A 138 -10.87 3.75 -4.60
N LEU A 139 -9.86 4.40 -4.06
CA LEU A 139 -8.91 5.25 -4.76
C LEU A 139 -7.52 4.65 -4.56
N TRP A 140 -6.88 4.29 -5.66
CA TRP A 140 -5.52 3.78 -5.71
C TRP A 140 -4.57 4.94 -5.88
N LEU A 141 -3.49 4.96 -5.10
CA LEU A 141 -2.34 5.83 -5.27
C LEU A 141 -1.19 4.94 -5.72
N TRP A 142 -0.66 5.18 -6.92
CA TRP A 142 0.47 4.44 -7.47
C TRP A 142 1.74 5.30 -7.48
N TYR A 143 2.87 4.66 -7.17
CA TYR A 143 4.19 5.26 -7.04
C TYR A 143 5.17 4.47 -7.94
N ASP A 144 5.97 5.12 -8.79
CA ASP A 144 6.94 4.45 -9.68
C ASP A 144 8.38 4.97 -9.49
#